data_AF-E3N6R2-F1
#
_entry.id   AF-E3N6R2-F1
#
_cell.length_a   1.000
_cell.length_b   1.000
_cell.length_c   1.000
_cell.angle_alpha   90.00
_cell.angle_beta   90.00
_cell.angle_gamma   90.00
#
_symmetry.space_group_name_H-M   'P 1'
#
loop_
_entity.id
_entity.type
_entity.pdbx_description
1 polymer ?
#
loop_
_entity_poly.entity_id
_entity_poly.type
_entity_poly.pdbx_seq_one_letter_code
_entity_poly.pdbx_strand_id
1 'polypeptide(L)'
;MNPVESESPSSQHHADEEDDELKKTKKELEDVQKELTAERENHEKTKEKIQKLKVWFDEEDLGAKFRVEKEKTENLRERTDKLKEKLGKLLDIKSWKACTLCCQEFSKEGDMIPRSLPLQMTRRRGKKNKKTAHVMNPVNSESPPSQHHANEKDEKLEKAKKELEDVQVQLEFQEMCNTMLEQDHQKALTILELDKQLIEKESEINCLTHQLDVEILVSSRAKIQQDTQDLELKLEVLEDEEDQEAALKMEQETTESLKKRNNQLKEALKNNLDIKPWKDCQLCFQEFAINVDMVPRLLQCEHTICSACLRKLMKPTYIKCPFDGTVWCSCSTKTIDDFPKNYKALAM
;
A
#
# COMPACT_ATOMS: atom_id res chain seq x y z
N MET A 1 15.82 107.71 -26.08
CA MET A 1 14.51 107.05 -25.98
C MET A 1 14.43 105.98 -27.04
N ASN A 2 14.33 104.71 -26.64
CA ASN A 2 13.70 103.60 -27.35
C ASN A 2 13.69 102.41 -26.38
N PRO A 3 12.52 101.82 -26.06
CA PRO A 3 12.45 100.65 -25.20
C PRO A 3 12.69 99.38 -26.03
N VAL A 4 13.48 98.46 -25.48
CA VAL A 4 13.69 97.11 -26.00
C VAL A 4 12.79 96.19 -25.18
N GLU A 5 11.69 95.75 -25.79
CA GLU A 5 10.85 94.68 -25.26
C GLU A 5 11.54 93.34 -25.56
N SER A 6 11.74 92.55 -24.51
CA SER A 6 12.28 91.19 -24.58
C SER A 6 11.20 90.22 -24.11
N GLU A 7 10.45 89.67 -25.06
CA GLU A 7 9.51 88.58 -24.82
C GLU A 7 10.30 87.28 -24.56
N SER A 8 10.06 86.67 -23.41
CA SER A 8 10.57 85.35 -23.05
C SER A 8 9.52 84.29 -23.39
N PRO A 9 9.81 83.32 -24.27
CA PRO A 9 8.96 82.16 -24.44
C PRO A 9 9.41 81.01 -23.53
N SER A 10 8.49 80.07 -23.29
CA SER A 10 8.72 78.71 -22.78
C SER A 10 8.33 78.48 -21.32
N SER A 11 7.05 78.16 -21.12
CA SER A 11 6.54 77.49 -19.91
C SER A 11 5.51 76.38 -20.25
N GLN A 12 5.45 75.91 -21.49
CA GLN A 12 4.42 74.94 -21.95
C GLN A 12 4.90 73.48 -22.03
N HIS A 13 6.18 73.17 -21.77
CA HIS A 13 6.70 71.79 -21.90
C HIS A 13 6.63 70.93 -20.63
N HIS A 14 6.21 71.46 -19.48
CA HIS A 14 6.20 70.68 -18.23
C HIS A 14 4.89 69.91 -17.96
N ALA A 15 3.79 70.23 -18.65
CA ALA A 15 2.51 69.56 -18.39
C ALA A 15 2.39 68.18 -19.08
N ASP A 16 3.18 67.92 -20.13
CA ASP A 16 3.08 66.68 -20.90
C ASP A 16 3.87 65.51 -20.27
N GLU A 17 4.92 65.79 -19.48
CA GLU A 17 5.72 64.74 -18.82
C GLU A 17 5.01 64.11 -17.61
N GLU A 18 4.22 64.90 -16.86
CA GLU A 18 3.48 64.39 -15.69
C GLU A 18 2.36 63.41 -16.08
N ASP A 19 1.77 63.57 -17.27
CA ASP A 19 0.70 62.69 -17.77
C ASP A 19 1.24 61.31 -18.22
N ASP A 20 2.50 61.24 -18.66
CA ASP A 20 3.16 59.99 -19.06
C ASP A 20 3.58 59.14 -17.84
N GLU A 21 4.07 59.76 -16.76
CA GLU A 21 4.35 59.06 -15.51
C GLU A 21 3.06 58.52 -14.86
N LEU A 22 1.97 59.29 -14.92
CA LEU A 22 0.67 58.86 -14.40
C LEU A 22 0.09 57.67 -15.19
N LYS A 23 0.24 57.67 -16.52
CA LYS A 23 -0.17 56.53 -17.37
C LYS A 23 0.66 55.28 -17.08
N LYS A 24 1.97 55.44 -16.86
CA LYS A 24 2.87 54.33 -16.52
C LYS A 24 2.49 53.69 -15.18
N THR A 25 2.33 54.49 -14.14
CA THR A 25 1.94 54.01 -12.80
C THR A 25 0.56 53.36 -12.79
N LYS A 26 -0.40 53.91 -13.55
CA LYS A 26 -1.74 53.30 -13.70
C LYS A 26 -1.68 51.92 -14.37
N LYS A 27 -0.81 51.75 -15.36
CA LYS A 27 -0.61 50.46 -16.03
C LYS A 27 0.02 49.43 -15.10
N GLU A 28 1.05 49.83 -14.35
CA GLU A 28 1.69 48.96 -13.35
C GLU A 28 0.69 48.50 -12.28
N LEU A 29 -0.21 49.38 -11.82
CA LEU A 29 -1.26 49.04 -10.86
C LEU A 29 -2.26 48.02 -11.45
N GLU A 30 -2.64 48.17 -12.72
CA GLU A 30 -3.55 47.24 -13.40
C GLU A 30 -2.91 45.85 -13.58
N ASP A 31 -1.61 45.79 -13.86
CA ASP A 31 -0.86 44.54 -14.00
C ASP A 31 -0.75 43.81 -12.65
N VAL A 32 -0.46 44.53 -11.55
CA VAL A 32 -0.46 43.97 -10.18
C VAL A 32 -1.85 43.46 -9.80
N GLN A 33 -2.91 44.18 -10.15
CA GLN A 33 -4.28 43.76 -9.83
C GLN A 33 -4.67 42.48 -10.58
N LYS A 34 -4.21 42.30 -11.83
CA LYS A 34 -4.39 41.04 -12.58
C LYS A 34 -3.65 39.88 -11.94
N GLU A 35 -2.40 40.10 -11.52
CA GLU A 35 -1.60 39.06 -10.84
C GLU A 35 -2.27 38.61 -9.53
N LEU A 36 -2.72 39.56 -8.71
CA LEU A 36 -3.45 39.27 -7.47
C LEU A 36 -4.73 38.44 -7.70
N THR A 37 -5.47 38.72 -8.77
CA THR A 37 -6.67 37.94 -9.11
C THR A 37 -6.35 36.52 -9.56
N ALA A 38 -5.25 36.32 -10.32
CA ALA A 38 -4.81 34.99 -10.74
C ALA A 38 -4.34 34.15 -9.55
N GLU A 39 -3.66 34.77 -8.58
CA GLU A 39 -3.20 34.10 -7.37
C GLU A 39 -4.36 33.65 -6.48
N ARG A 40 -5.41 34.48 -6.34
CA ARG A 40 -6.66 34.09 -5.65
C ARG A 40 -7.36 32.91 -6.32
N GLU A 41 -7.41 32.87 -7.65
CA GLU A 41 -8.02 31.73 -8.37
C GLU A 41 -7.20 30.43 -8.18
N ASN A 42 -5.87 30.53 -8.16
CA ASN A 42 -4.99 29.39 -7.87
C ASN A 42 -5.12 28.89 -6.43
N HIS A 43 -5.30 29.82 -5.48
CA HIS A 43 -5.58 29.49 -4.08
C HIS A 43 -6.88 28.70 -3.94
N GLU A 44 -7.97 29.16 -4.57
CA GLU A 44 -9.27 28.47 -4.52
C GLU A 44 -9.20 27.07 -5.13
N LYS A 45 -8.52 26.92 -6.28
CA LYS A 45 -8.27 25.59 -6.89
C LYS A 45 -7.48 24.67 -5.96
N THR A 46 -6.56 25.22 -5.17
CA THR A 46 -5.76 24.45 -4.20
C THR A 46 -6.63 24.03 -3.01
N LYS A 47 -7.49 24.92 -2.52
CA LYS A 47 -8.48 24.63 -1.46
C LYS A 47 -9.43 23.51 -1.88
N GLU A 48 -9.96 23.55 -3.10
CA GLU A 48 -10.79 22.45 -3.64
C GLU A 48 -10.02 21.12 -3.73
N LYS A 49 -8.75 21.13 -4.13
CA LYS A 49 -7.92 19.92 -4.19
C LYS A 49 -7.71 19.32 -2.80
N ILE A 50 -7.41 20.16 -1.81
CA ILE A 50 -7.25 19.73 -0.41
C ILE A 50 -8.57 19.16 0.11
N GLN A 51 -9.71 19.80 -0.20
CA GLN A 51 -11.02 19.30 0.22
C GLN A 51 -11.36 17.95 -0.44
N LYS A 52 -11.06 17.79 -1.74
CA LYS A 52 -11.21 16.50 -2.45
C LYS A 52 -10.31 15.42 -1.86
N LEU A 53 -9.08 15.77 -1.49
CA LEU A 53 -8.16 14.85 -0.79
C LEU A 53 -8.71 14.48 0.59
N LYS A 54 -9.23 15.44 1.38
CA LYS A 54 -9.88 15.16 2.67
C LYS A 54 -11.05 14.16 2.51
N VAL A 55 -11.93 14.35 1.53
CA VAL A 55 -13.03 13.42 1.22
C VAL A 55 -12.51 12.04 0.76
N TRP A 56 -11.40 11.99 0.03
CA TRP A 56 -10.74 10.73 -0.33
C TRP A 56 -10.13 10.00 0.86
N PHE A 57 -9.72 10.74 1.89
CA PHE A 57 -9.14 10.21 3.12
C PHE A 57 -10.16 9.92 4.21
N ASP A 58 -11.40 10.39 4.08
CA ASP A 58 -12.50 10.01 4.97
C ASP A 58 -12.71 8.48 4.90
N GLU A 59 -12.75 7.87 6.07
CA GLU A 59 -12.45 6.47 6.42
C GLU A 59 -13.31 5.38 5.74
N GLU A 60 -14.28 5.76 4.91
CA GLU A 60 -15.25 4.81 4.34
C GLU A 60 -14.67 3.94 3.22
N ASP A 61 -13.81 4.45 2.35
CA ASP A 61 -13.33 3.68 1.18
C ASP A 61 -12.15 2.75 1.53
N LEU A 62 -11.23 3.21 2.38
CA LEU A 62 -10.18 2.33 2.93
C LEU A 62 -10.77 1.31 3.90
N GLY A 63 -11.74 1.70 4.73
CA GLY A 63 -12.47 0.79 5.60
C GLY A 63 -13.30 -0.25 4.82
N ALA A 64 -13.91 0.15 3.70
CA ALA A 64 -14.61 -0.78 2.80
C ALA A 64 -13.66 -1.77 2.13
N LYS A 65 -12.51 -1.31 1.61
CA LYS A 65 -11.48 -2.20 1.04
C LYS A 65 -10.95 -3.18 2.08
N PHE A 66 -10.70 -2.72 3.30
CA PHE A 66 -10.27 -3.59 4.40
C PHE A 66 -11.35 -4.60 4.81
N ARG A 67 -12.63 -4.21 4.82
CA ARG A 67 -13.77 -5.10 5.07
C ARG A 67 -13.91 -6.18 3.99
N VAL A 68 -13.80 -5.81 2.72
CA VAL A 68 -13.86 -6.75 1.59
C VAL A 68 -12.69 -7.73 1.63
N GLU A 69 -11.48 -7.27 1.92
CA GLU A 69 -10.31 -8.15 1.98
C GLU A 69 -10.35 -9.06 3.22
N LYS A 70 -10.87 -8.57 4.35
CA LYS A 70 -11.17 -9.39 5.54
C LYS A 70 -12.21 -10.47 5.23
N GLU A 71 -13.28 -10.14 4.52
CA GLU A 71 -14.30 -11.11 4.12
C GLU A 71 -13.78 -12.17 3.14
N LYS A 72 -12.87 -11.80 2.23
CA LYS A 72 -12.18 -12.77 1.36
C LYS A 72 -11.30 -13.73 2.14
N THR A 73 -10.51 -13.23 3.10
CA THR A 73 -9.63 -14.08 3.92
C THR A 73 -10.42 -15.03 4.82
N GLU A 74 -11.56 -14.60 5.34
CA GLU A 74 -12.47 -15.43 6.14
C GLU A 74 -13.16 -16.52 5.29
N ASN A 75 -13.61 -16.18 4.07
CA ASN A 75 -14.12 -17.15 3.10
C ASN A 75 -13.09 -18.21 2.68
N LEU A 76 -11.83 -17.81 2.50
CA LEU A 76 -10.73 -18.75 2.19
C LEU A 76 -10.49 -19.70 3.36
N ARG A 77 -10.50 -19.20 4.61
CA ARG A 77 -10.37 -20.02 5.82
C ARG A 77 -11.49 -21.06 5.91
N GLU A 78 -12.74 -20.65 5.70
CA GLU A 78 -13.89 -21.55 5.73
C GLU A 78 -13.82 -22.65 4.65
N ARG A 79 -13.35 -22.31 3.44
CA ARG A 79 -13.11 -23.30 2.37
C ARG A 79 -12.04 -24.31 2.75
N THR A 80 -10.94 -23.85 3.35
CA THR A 80 -9.85 -24.72 3.81
C THR A 80 -10.35 -25.67 4.91
N ASP A 81 -11.14 -25.20 5.85
CA ASP A 81 -11.70 -26.05 6.92
C ASP A 81 -12.69 -27.07 6.37
N LYS A 82 -13.55 -26.70 5.40
CA LYS A 82 -14.41 -27.64 4.67
C LYS A 82 -13.62 -28.70 3.90
N LEU A 83 -12.48 -28.33 3.31
CA LEU A 83 -11.60 -29.29 2.63
C LEU A 83 -10.95 -30.25 3.63
N LYS A 84 -10.45 -29.74 4.77
CA LYS A 84 -9.92 -30.58 5.85
C LYS A 84 -10.95 -31.56 6.40
N GLU A 85 -12.20 -31.12 6.58
CA GLU A 85 -13.29 -32.01 7.01
C GLU A 85 -13.60 -33.10 5.98
N LYS A 86 -13.63 -32.75 4.68
CA LYS A 86 -13.80 -33.73 3.59
C LYS A 86 -12.63 -34.72 3.52
N LEU A 87 -11.40 -34.24 3.68
CA LEU A 87 -10.20 -35.07 3.70
C LEU A 87 -10.20 -36.00 4.91
N GLY A 88 -10.59 -35.49 6.08
CA GLY A 88 -10.79 -36.27 7.30
C GLY A 88 -11.83 -37.37 7.08
N LYS A 89 -12.98 -37.05 6.46
CA LYS A 89 -13.99 -38.05 6.09
C LYS A 89 -13.47 -39.08 5.10
N LEU A 90 -12.63 -38.71 4.13
CA LEU A 90 -12.00 -39.64 3.19
C LEU A 90 -10.98 -40.56 3.87
N LEU A 91 -10.19 -40.03 4.80
CA LEU A 91 -9.18 -40.76 5.58
C LEU A 91 -9.80 -41.65 6.67
N ASP A 92 -10.95 -41.27 7.22
CA ASP A 92 -11.76 -42.11 8.13
C ASP A 92 -12.51 -43.23 7.39
N ILE A 93 -12.48 -43.25 6.05
CA ILE A 93 -12.80 -44.46 5.28
C ILE A 93 -11.62 -45.45 5.41
N LYS A 94 -11.33 -45.86 6.65
CA LYS A 94 -10.61 -47.10 7.00
C LYS A 94 -11.42 -48.35 6.63
N SER A 95 -12.24 -48.27 5.59
CA SER A 95 -13.02 -49.39 5.07
C SER A 95 -13.06 -49.46 3.55
N TRP A 96 -12.09 -48.89 2.83
CA TRP A 96 -11.85 -49.28 1.44
C TRP A 96 -11.29 -50.72 1.37
N LYS A 97 -12.18 -51.67 1.70
CA LYS A 97 -12.15 -53.06 1.28
C LYS A 97 -12.81 -53.12 -0.10
N ALA A 98 -12.11 -52.71 -1.14
CA ALA A 98 -12.46 -53.07 -2.51
C ALA A 98 -11.29 -52.73 -3.44
N CYS A 99 -10.52 -53.76 -3.80
CA CYS A 99 -9.71 -53.73 -5.01
C CYS A 99 -10.66 -53.67 -6.21
N THR A 100 -10.71 -52.55 -6.92
CA THR A 100 -11.55 -52.36 -8.11
C THR A 100 -11.18 -53.27 -9.30
N LEU A 101 -10.08 -54.02 -9.21
CA LEU A 101 -9.67 -55.00 -10.22
C LEU A 101 -10.05 -56.45 -9.87
N CYS A 102 -10.51 -56.72 -8.64
CA CYS A 102 -11.04 -58.03 -8.24
C CYS A 102 -12.50 -57.85 -7.83
N CYS A 103 -13.44 -58.14 -8.74
CA CYS A 103 -14.88 -58.16 -8.49
C CYS A 103 -15.29 -59.26 -7.47
N GLN A 104 -14.90 -59.14 -6.21
CA GLN A 104 -15.44 -59.93 -5.10
C GLN A 104 -15.66 -59.05 -3.88
N GLU A 105 -16.94 -58.85 -3.55
CA GLU A 105 -17.36 -58.26 -2.29
C GLU A 105 -17.04 -59.24 -1.14
N PHE A 106 -16.11 -58.86 -0.28
CA PHE A 106 -15.87 -59.60 0.97
C PHE A 106 -16.86 -59.12 2.03
N SER A 107 -17.89 -59.92 2.29
CA SER A 107 -18.81 -59.69 3.40
C SER A 107 -18.05 -59.80 4.72
N LYS A 108 -18.26 -58.83 5.61
CA LYS A 108 -17.70 -58.84 6.97
C LYS A 108 -18.48 -59.86 7.80
N GLU A 109 -17.98 -61.10 7.85
CA GLU A 109 -17.98 -62.02 9.01
C GLU A 109 -17.81 -63.48 8.53
N GLY A 110 -16.72 -64.11 8.97
CA GLY A 110 -16.80 -65.48 9.49
C GLY A 110 -16.59 -66.69 8.59
N ASP A 111 -16.82 -66.66 7.27
CA ASP A 111 -16.75 -67.90 6.45
C ASP A 111 -15.79 -67.79 5.26
N MET A 112 -14.55 -68.28 5.44
CA MET A 112 -13.57 -68.48 4.37
C MET A 112 -13.85 -69.77 3.60
N ILE A 113 -14.97 -69.84 2.88
CA ILE A 113 -15.14 -70.79 1.78
C ILE A 113 -15.56 -70.01 0.54
N PRO A 114 -14.73 -69.95 -0.52
CA PRO A 114 -15.12 -69.33 -1.77
C PRO A 114 -16.27 -70.15 -2.38
N ARG A 115 -17.52 -69.67 -2.25
CA ARG A 115 -18.60 -70.16 -3.10
C ARG A 115 -18.37 -69.59 -4.49
N SER A 116 -17.97 -70.45 -5.42
CA SER A 116 -18.01 -70.16 -6.85
C SER A 116 -19.41 -69.68 -7.22
N LEU A 117 -19.57 -68.38 -7.47
CA LEU A 117 -20.80 -67.84 -8.04
C LEU A 117 -20.93 -68.38 -9.48
N PRO A 118 -22.08 -68.97 -9.85
CA PRO A 118 -22.28 -69.44 -11.20
C PRO A 118 -22.34 -68.24 -12.15
N LEU A 119 -21.47 -68.26 -13.16
CA LEU A 119 -21.52 -67.37 -14.33
C LEU A 119 -22.96 -67.33 -14.86
N GLN A 120 -23.65 -66.21 -14.66
CA GLN A 120 -24.91 -65.92 -15.33
C GLN A 120 -24.62 -65.67 -16.82
N MET A 121 -24.58 -66.76 -17.59
CA MET A 121 -24.80 -66.72 -19.03
C MET A 121 -26.20 -66.16 -19.29
N THR A 122 -26.28 -65.05 -20.00
CA THR A 122 -27.54 -64.46 -20.48
C THR A 122 -28.27 -65.44 -21.41
N ARG A 123 -29.26 -66.15 -20.88
CA ARG A 123 -30.14 -67.03 -21.65
C ARG A 123 -31.11 -66.21 -22.50
N ARG A 124 -30.93 -66.28 -23.83
CA ARG A 124 -31.98 -66.04 -24.82
C ARG A 124 -33.19 -66.94 -24.53
N ARG A 125 -34.38 -66.34 -24.64
CA ARG A 125 -35.69 -67.00 -24.64
C ARG A 125 -35.73 -68.15 -25.67
N GLY A 126 -36.08 -69.35 -25.22
CA GLY A 126 -36.35 -70.51 -26.07
C GLY A 126 -37.32 -71.49 -25.42
N LYS A 127 -38.58 -71.41 -25.86
CA LYS A 127 -39.68 -72.39 -25.87
C LYS A 127 -39.65 -73.61 -24.92
N LYS A 128 -40.74 -73.69 -24.14
CA LYS A 128 -41.27 -74.87 -23.45
C LYS A 128 -41.50 -76.03 -24.42
N ASN A 129 -41.18 -77.25 -24.00
CA ASN A 129 -41.95 -78.46 -24.31
C ASN A 129 -41.93 -79.42 -23.13
N LYS A 130 -43.12 -79.94 -22.83
CA LYS A 130 -43.49 -80.81 -21.71
C LYS A 130 -43.55 -82.24 -22.26
N LYS A 131 -42.86 -83.21 -21.66
CA LYS A 131 -43.24 -84.63 -21.79
C LYS A 131 -42.74 -85.48 -20.61
N THR A 132 -43.68 -86.29 -20.17
CA THR A 132 -43.77 -87.32 -19.12
C THR A 132 -42.81 -88.49 -19.30
N ALA A 133 -42.40 -89.13 -18.20
CA ALA A 133 -42.35 -90.59 -17.95
C ALA A 133 -41.50 -90.84 -16.68
N HIS A 134 -42.04 -91.37 -15.58
CA HIS A 134 -42.43 -92.75 -15.26
C HIS A 134 -41.38 -93.43 -14.36
N VAL A 135 -41.87 -93.79 -13.17
CA VAL A 135 -41.30 -94.69 -12.17
C VAL A 135 -40.90 -96.02 -12.79
N MET A 136 -39.75 -96.58 -12.37
CA MET A 136 -39.53 -98.00 -12.02
C MET A 136 -38.21 -98.11 -11.22
N ASN A 137 -38.28 -98.70 -10.02
CA ASN A 137 -37.18 -99.39 -9.32
C ASN A 137 -37.04 -100.83 -9.89
N PRO A 138 -36.18 -101.76 -9.40
CA PRO A 138 -34.97 -101.72 -8.54
C PRO A 138 -33.79 -102.51 -9.19
N VAL A 139 -32.69 -102.80 -8.47
CA VAL A 139 -32.03 -104.13 -8.34
C VAL A 139 -30.62 -104.00 -7.74
N ASN A 140 -30.38 -104.76 -6.67
CA ASN A 140 -29.08 -105.04 -6.06
C ASN A 140 -28.22 -105.92 -6.98
N SER A 141 -26.93 -105.59 -7.16
CA SER A 141 -25.93 -106.57 -7.58
C SER A 141 -24.59 -106.30 -6.88
N GLU A 142 -24.13 -107.34 -6.20
CA GLU A 142 -22.90 -107.39 -5.41
C GLU A 142 -21.66 -107.30 -6.33
N SER A 143 -20.70 -106.48 -5.90
CA SER A 143 -19.47 -106.15 -6.62
C SER A 143 -18.37 -107.19 -6.38
N PRO A 144 -17.50 -107.48 -7.37
CA PRO A 144 -16.21 -108.10 -7.11
C PRO A 144 -15.18 -107.04 -6.64
N PRO A 145 -14.24 -107.38 -5.73
CA PRO A 145 -13.21 -106.46 -5.26
C PRO A 145 -12.16 -106.28 -6.37
N SER A 146 -12.32 -105.19 -7.13
CA SER A 146 -11.43 -104.81 -8.22
C SER A 146 -10.20 -104.04 -7.70
N GLN A 147 -9.05 -104.32 -8.31
CA GLN A 147 -7.76 -103.66 -8.12
C GLN A 147 -7.74 -102.16 -8.52
N HIS A 148 -8.89 -101.51 -8.72
CA HIS A 148 -9.03 -100.09 -9.11
C HIS A 148 -8.64 -99.07 -8.04
N HIS A 149 -8.47 -99.47 -6.77
CA HIS A 149 -8.22 -98.54 -5.67
C HIS A 149 -6.86 -97.83 -5.68
N ALA A 150 -5.87 -98.35 -6.43
CA ALA A 150 -4.55 -97.71 -6.56
C ALA A 150 -4.57 -96.56 -7.58
N ASN A 151 -5.15 -96.79 -8.77
CA ASN A 151 -5.18 -95.78 -9.85
C ASN A 151 -6.04 -94.55 -9.52
N GLU A 152 -7.12 -94.71 -8.75
CA GLU A 152 -7.99 -93.58 -8.36
C GLU A 152 -7.33 -92.62 -7.36
N LYS A 153 -6.36 -93.12 -6.58
CA LYS A 153 -5.57 -92.31 -5.65
C LYS A 153 -4.54 -91.46 -6.39
N ASP A 154 -3.93 -92.00 -7.43
CA ASP A 154 -2.95 -91.29 -8.25
C ASP A 154 -3.59 -90.16 -9.07
N GLU A 155 -4.81 -90.36 -9.58
CA GLU A 155 -5.55 -89.30 -10.30
C GLU A 155 -5.98 -88.15 -9.38
N LYS A 156 -6.40 -88.45 -8.15
CA LYS A 156 -6.70 -87.44 -7.12
C LYS A 156 -5.45 -86.67 -6.71
N LEU A 157 -4.31 -87.34 -6.62
CA LEU A 157 -3.04 -86.71 -6.30
C LEU A 157 -2.60 -85.74 -7.41
N GLU A 158 -2.68 -86.15 -8.67
CA GLU A 158 -2.33 -85.27 -9.80
C GLU A 158 -3.29 -84.07 -9.92
N LYS A 159 -4.58 -84.25 -9.63
CA LYS A 159 -5.51 -83.13 -9.56
C LYS A 159 -5.14 -82.14 -8.45
N ALA A 160 -4.81 -82.64 -7.25
CA ALA A 160 -4.41 -81.79 -6.14
C ALA A 160 -3.10 -81.03 -6.42
N LYS A 161 -2.15 -81.64 -7.14
CA LYS A 161 -0.91 -80.94 -7.57
C LYS A 161 -1.20 -79.79 -8.52
N LYS A 162 -2.08 -79.99 -9.50
CA LYS A 162 -2.50 -78.91 -10.42
C LYS A 162 -3.21 -77.78 -9.70
N GLU A 163 -4.14 -78.11 -8.79
CA GLU A 163 -4.81 -77.11 -7.98
C GLU A 163 -3.82 -76.32 -7.10
N LEU A 164 -2.78 -76.98 -6.58
CA LEU A 164 -1.72 -76.32 -5.82
C LEU A 164 -0.87 -75.39 -6.70
N GLU A 165 -0.49 -75.81 -7.90
CA GLU A 165 0.22 -74.96 -8.88
C GLU A 165 -0.62 -73.73 -9.27
N ASP A 166 -1.92 -73.91 -9.55
CA ASP A 166 -2.83 -72.82 -9.89
C ASP A 166 -2.96 -71.81 -8.73
N VAL A 167 -3.07 -72.29 -7.49
CA VAL A 167 -3.10 -71.44 -6.29
C VAL A 167 -1.77 -70.72 -6.10
N GLN A 168 -0.64 -71.37 -6.39
CA GLN A 168 0.67 -70.75 -6.26
C GLN A 168 0.87 -69.61 -7.26
N VAL A 169 0.45 -69.79 -8.53
CA VAL A 169 0.44 -68.72 -9.54
C VAL A 169 -0.46 -67.56 -9.13
N GLN A 170 -1.63 -67.85 -8.55
CA GLN A 170 -2.53 -66.81 -8.03
C GLN A 170 -1.92 -66.03 -6.87
N LEU A 171 -1.24 -66.72 -5.95
CA LEU A 171 -0.56 -66.10 -4.82
C LEU A 171 0.56 -65.17 -5.29
N GLU A 172 1.42 -65.62 -6.21
CA GLU A 172 2.50 -64.81 -6.79
C GLU A 172 1.96 -63.57 -7.51
N PHE A 173 0.88 -63.71 -8.27
CA PHE A 173 0.21 -62.57 -8.91
C PHE A 173 -0.34 -61.58 -7.88
N GLN A 174 -0.95 -62.09 -6.80
CA GLN A 174 -1.48 -61.25 -5.73
C GLN A 174 -0.38 -60.51 -4.98
N GLU A 175 0.76 -61.16 -4.70
CA GLU A 175 1.94 -60.52 -4.09
C GLU A 175 2.49 -59.40 -4.98
N MET A 176 2.57 -59.63 -6.30
CA MET A 176 2.94 -58.60 -7.28
C MET A 176 1.95 -57.42 -7.26
N CYS A 177 0.64 -57.66 -7.21
CA CYS A 177 -0.35 -56.59 -7.12
C CYS A 177 -0.24 -55.79 -5.82
N ASN A 178 -0.03 -56.46 -4.68
CA ASN A 178 0.12 -55.80 -3.39
C ASN A 178 1.37 -54.92 -3.33
N THR A 179 2.50 -55.39 -3.83
CA THR A 179 3.74 -54.61 -3.88
C THR A 179 3.61 -53.37 -4.78
N MET A 180 2.92 -53.49 -5.92
CA MET A 180 2.61 -52.35 -6.78
C MET A 180 1.70 -51.32 -6.09
N LEU A 181 0.67 -51.80 -5.37
CA LEU A 181 -0.23 -50.93 -4.61
C LEU A 181 0.50 -50.20 -3.46
N GLU A 182 1.41 -50.87 -2.75
CA GLU A 182 2.25 -50.26 -1.71
C GLU A 182 3.16 -49.17 -2.29
N GLN A 183 3.78 -49.41 -3.44
CA GLN A 183 4.60 -48.41 -4.13
C GLN A 183 3.77 -47.19 -4.54
N ASP A 184 2.57 -47.40 -5.09
CA ASP A 184 1.69 -46.29 -5.49
C ASP A 184 1.15 -45.53 -4.29
N HIS A 185 0.84 -46.21 -3.19
CA HIS A 185 0.49 -45.57 -1.92
C HIS A 185 1.64 -44.72 -1.39
N GLN A 186 2.88 -45.24 -1.42
CA GLN A 186 4.05 -44.51 -0.97
C GLN A 186 4.32 -43.27 -1.84
N LYS A 187 4.18 -43.37 -3.16
CA LYS A 187 4.22 -42.21 -4.07
C LYS A 187 3.14 -41.19 -3.72
N ALA A 188 1.90 -41.62 -3.49
CA ALA A 188 0.81 -40.72 -3.13
C ALA A 188 1.09 -39.97 -1.82
N LEU A 189 1.64 -40.65 -0.80
CA LEU A 189 2.05 -40.00 0.44
C LEU A 189 3.17 -38.96 0.21
N THR A 190 4.16 -39.26 -0.63
CA THR A 190 5.22 -38.28 -0.95
C THR A 190 4.68 -37.05 -1.69
N ILE A 191 3.72 -37.22 -2.60
CA ILE A 191 3.08 -36.11 -3.32
C ILE A 191 2.31 -35.23 -2.32
N LEU A 192 1.52 -35.83 -1.43
CA LEU A 192 0.75 -35.08 -0.42
C LEU A 192 1.65 -34.30 0.54
N GLU A 193 2.79 -34.85 0.93
CA GLU A 193 3.75 -34.16 1.79
C GLU A 193 4.41 -32.97 1.06
N LEU A 194 4.73 -33.11 -0.23
CA LEU A 194 5.24 -32.01 -1.05
C LEU A 194 4.19 -30.91 -1.24
N ASP A 195 2.93 -31.27 -1.52
CA ASP A 195 1.83 -30.32 -1.66
C ASP A 195 1.60 -29.54 -0.35
N LYS A 196 1.67 -30.22 0.80
CA LYS A 196 1.60 -29.57 2.11
C LYS A 196 2.71 -28.54 2.29
N GLN A 197 3.96 -28.89 1.98
CA GLN A 197 5.10 -27.98 2.06
C GLN A 197 4.94 -26.78 1.12
N LEU A 198 4.41 -27.00 -0.09
CA LEU A 198 4.14 -25.95 -1.06
C LEU A 198 3.09 -24.96 -0.52
N ILE A 199 1.98 -25.46 0.02
CA ILE A 199 0.92 -24.64 0.63
C ILE A 199 1.47 -23.81 1.81
N GLU A 200 2.30 -24.42 2.66
CA GLU A 200 2.94 -23.70 3.78
C GLU A 200 3.84 -22.56 3.27
N LYS A 201 4.66 -22.82 2.24
CA LYS A 201 5.54 -21.81 1.65
C LYS A 201 4.76 -20.70 0.93
N GLU A 202 3.69 -21.05 0.24
CA GLU A 202 2.80 -20.07 -0.41
C GLU A 202 2.13 -19.18 0.65
N SER A 203 1.71 -19.74 1.78
CA SER A 203 1.14 -18.96 2.88
C SER A 203 2.16 -17.98 3.50
N GLU A 204 3.43 -18.40 3.63
CA GLU A 204 4.53 -17.56 4.12
C GLU A 204 4.79 -16.39 3.18
N ILE A 205 4.86 -16.65 1.86
CA ILE A 205 5.03 -15.62 0.83
C ILE A 205 3.88 -14.61 0.89
N ASN A 206 2.64 -15.07 1.01
CA ASN A 206 1.47 -14.20 1.09
C ASN A 206 1.50 -13.31 2.34
N CYS A 207 1.89 -13.86 3.49
CA CYS A 207 2.05 -13.09 4.73
C CYS A 207 3.11 -12.00 4.60
N LEU A 208 4.28 -12.32 4.04
CA LEU A 208 5.36 -11.37 3.82
C LEU A 208 4.97 -10.29 2.80
N THR A 209 4.28 -10.66 1.73
CA THR A 209 3.78 -9.72 0.72
C THR A 209 2.81 -8.72 1.35
N HIS A 210 1.85 -9.21 2.14
CA HIS A 210 0.91 -8.35 2.85
C HIS A 210 1.61 -7.41 3.84
N GLN A 211 2.63 -7.90 4.57
CA GLN A 211 3.40 -7.06 5.48
C GLN A 211 4.10 -5.91 4.75
N LEU A 212 4.73 -6.17 3.61
CA LEU A 212 5.37 -5.15 2.79
C LEU A 212 4.37 -4.11 2.29
N ASP A 213 3.18 -4.55 1.83
CA ASP A 213 2.12 -3.63 1.40
C ASP A 213 1.70 -2.69 2.54
N VAL A 214 1.54 -3.22 3.76
CA VAL A 214 1.22 -2.41 4.94
C VAL A 214 2.33 -1.39 5.25
N GLU A 215 3.60 -1.78 5.19
CA GLU A 215 4.73 -0.87 5.43
C GLU A 215 4.80 0.27 4.38
N ILE A 216 4.53 -0.04 3.11
CA ILE A 216 4.44 0.95 2.04
C ILE A 216 3.29 1.94 2.31
N LEU A 217 2.12 1.44 2.68
CA LEU A 217 0.96 2.28 2.98
C LEU A 217 1.18 3.17 4.20
N VAL A 218 1.81 2.66 5.27
CA VAL A 218 2.15 3.45 6.47
C VAL A 218 3.14 4.57 6.12
N SER A 219 4.17 4.27 5.34
CA SER A 219 5.16 5.26 4.89
C SER A 219 4.53 6.34 4.01
N SER A 220 3.65 5.93 3.08
CA SER A 220 2.89 6.85 2.23
C SER A 220 1.98 7.76 3.05
N ARG A 221 1.25 7.21 4.03
CA ARG A 221 0.39 8.00 4.93
C ARG A 221 1.17 9.05 5.71
N ALA A 222 2.33 8.70 6.26
CA ALA A 222 3.17 9.63 7.01
C ALA A 222 3.63 10.81 6.14
N LYS A 223 4.03 10.55 4.89
CA LYS A 223 4.40 11.60 3.93
C LYS A 223 3.23 12.53 3.62
N ILE A 224 2.05 11.97 3.34
CA ILE A 224 0.85 12.76 3.03
C ILE A 224 0.42 13.62 4.23
N GLN A 225 0.55 13.09 5.45
CA GLN A 225 0.28 13.86 6.67
C GLN A 225 1.24 15.04 6.82
N GLN A 226 2.53 14.84 6.55
CA GLN A 226 3.52 15.91 6.55
C GLN A 226 3.20 16.98 5.49
N ASP A 227 2.90 16.56 4.25
CA ASP A 227 2.55 17.48 3.16
C ASP A 227 1.26 18.27 3.48
N THR A 228 0.29 17.63 4.14
CA THR A 228 -0.95 18.29 4.59
C THR A 228 -0.67 19.36 5.63
N GLN A 229 0.20 19.09 6.61
CA GLN A 229 0.59 20.07 7.63
C GLN A 229 1.33 21.28 7.02
N ASP A 230 2.21 21.03 6.04
CA ASP A 230 2.92 22.10 5.31
C ASP A 230 1.95 22.98 4.50
N LEU A 231 0.97 22.37 3.84
CA LEU A 231 -0.08 23.10 3.12
C LEU A 231 -1.00 23.88 4.05
N GLU A 232 -1.40 23.31 5.18
CA GLU A 232 -2.21 24.01 6.19
C GLU A 232 -1.48 25.23 6.74
N LEU A 233 -0.16 25.12 7.01
CA LEU A 233 0.66 26.27 7.40
C LEU A 233 0.72 27.34 6.30
N LYS A 234 0.89 26.94 5.04
CA LYS A 234 0.89 27.88 3.90
C LYS A 234 -0.45 28.61 3.76
N LEU A 235 -1.56 27.91 3.97
CA LEU A 235 -2.89 28.52 3.96
C LEU A 235 -3.06 29.50 5.12
N GLU A 236 -2.65 29.14 6.34
CA GLU A 236 -2.70 30.02 7.51
C GLU A 236 -1.96 31.34 7.26
N VAL A 237 -0.79 31.28 6.62
CA VAL A 237 0.01 32.47 6.27
C VAL A 237 -0.65 33.33 5.19
N LEU A 238 -1.39 32.72 4.25
CA LEU A 238 -2.10 33.46 3.19
C LEU A 238 -3.40 34.08 3.69
N GLU A 239 -4.09 33.41 4.61
CA GLU A 239 -5.35 33.87 5.22
C GLU A 239 -5.14 34.87 6.37
N ASP A 240 -3.91 35.06 6.88
CA ASP A 240 -3.61 36.11 7.87
C ASP A 240 -3.70 37.52 7.23
N GLU A 241 -4.93 38.04 7.16
CA GLU A 241 -5.25 39.40 6.71
C GLU A 241 -4.52 40.47 7.55
N GLU A 242 -4.28 40.21 8.85
CA GLU A 242 -3.50 41.11 9.71
C GLU A 242 -2.05 41.17 9.24
N ASP A 243 -1.49 40.07 8.75
CA ASP A 243 -0.16 40.06 8.13
C ASP A 243 -0.13 40.79 6.80
N GLN A 244 -1.20 40.73 5.99
CA GLN A 244 -1.27 41.51 4.75
C GLN A 244 -1.32 43.02 5.04
N GLU A 245 -2.14 43.45 6.00
CA GLU A 245 -2.22 44.86 6.41
C GLU A 245 -0.93 45.32 7.10
N ALA A 246 -0.35 44.49 7.98
CA ALA A 246 0.93 44.78 8.62
C ALA A 246 2.07 44.83 7.60
N ALA A 247 2.08 43.97 6.57
CA ALA A 247 3.04 44.02 5.49
C ALA A 247 2.93 45.32 4.69
N LEU A 248 1.71 45.74 4.33
CA LEU A 248 1.48 47.03 3.66
C LEU A 248 1.96 48.20 4.51
N LYS A 249 1.67 48.19 5.81
CA LYS A 249 2.14 49.24 6.74
C LYS A 249 3.66 49.25 6.87
N MET A 250 4.28 48.07 6.97
CA MET A 250 5.73 47.93 7.06
C MET A 250 6.41 48.35 5.76
N GLU A 251 5.82 48.06 4.61
CA GLU A 251 6.28 48.54 3.31
C GLU A 251 6.23 50.07 3.24
N GLN A 252 5.14 50.69 3.71
CA GLN A 252 5.06 52.15 3.81
C GLN A 252 6.14 52.73 4.74
N GLU A 253 6.29 52.18 5.95
CA GLU A 253 7.31 52.61 6.93
C GLU A 253 8.74 52.43 6.40
N THR A 254 9.01 51.32 5.70
CA THR A 254 10.33 51.05 5.10
C THR A 254 10.59 51.97 3.92
N THR A 255 9.59 52.25 3.07
CA THR A 255 9.72 53.18 1.95
C THR A 255 10.01 54.61 2.43
N GLU A 256 9.33 55.05 3.49
CA GLU A 256 9.60 56.33 4.14
C GLU A 256 11.01 56.37 4.76
N SER A 257 11.40 55.30 5.44
CA SER A 257 12.74 55.18 6.03
C SER A 257 13.85 55.15 4.98
N LEU A 258 13.62 54.49 3.85
CA LEU A 258 14.53 54.47 2.70
C LEU A 258 14.65 55.86 2.07
N LYS A 259 13.55 56.59 1.89
CA LYS A 259 13.58 57.99 1.42
C LYS A 259 14.42 58.85 2.36
N LYS A 260 14.21 58.73 3.68
CA LYS A 260 14.98 59.46 4.70
C LYS A 260 16.47 59.10 4.66
N ARG A 261 16.79 57.80 4.58
CA ARG A 261 18.18 57.30 4.49
C ARG A 261 18.87 57.74 3.21
N ASN A 262 18.16 57.72 2.07
CA ASN A 262 18.70 58.18 0.79
C ASN A 262 19.09 59.67 0.86
N ASN A 263 18.26 60.50 1.51
CA ASN A 263 18.58 61.89 1.74
C ASN A 263 19.81 62.05 2.66
N GLN A 264 19.89 61.29 3.75
CA GLN A 264 21.06 61.29 4.64
C GLN A 264 22.35 60.84 3.93
N LEU A 265 22.28 59.80 3.10
CA LEU A 265 23.40 59.31 2.29
C LEU A 265 23.86 60.38 1.29
N LYS A 266 22.92 61.07 0.62
CA LYS A 266 23.24 62.19 -0.29
C LYS A 266 23.95 63.33 0.44
N GLU A 267 23.55 63.66 1.67
CA GLU A 267 24.22 64.68 2.49
C GLU A 267 25.59 64.22 2.99
N ALA A 268 25.70 62.98 3.47
CA ALA A 268 26.96 62.40 3.91
C ALA A 268 27.98 62.29 2.79
N LEU A 269 27.56 61.93 1.57
CA LEU A 269 28.40 61.95 0.37
C LEU A 269 28.90 63.36 0.05
N LYS A 270 28.04 64.39 0.15
CA LYS A 270 28.47 65.79 0.00
C LYS A 270 29.49 66.20 1.06
N ASN A 271 29.42 65.60 2.25
CA ASN A 271 30.28 65.88 3.40
C ASN A 271 31.47 64.92 3.56
N ASN A 272 31.68 63.97 2.64
CA ASN A 272 32.72 62.92 2.69
C ASN A 272 32.71 62.07 3.98
N LEU A 273 31.54 61.75 4.52
CA LEU A 273 31.42 60.85 5.68
C LEU A 273 31.42 59.38 5.24
N ASP A 274 32.18 58.53 5.95
CA ASP A 274 32.20 57.08 5.75
C ASP A 274 30.97 56.42 6.39
N ILE A 275 30.07 55.87 5.57
CA ILE A 275 28.87 55.15 6.03
C ILE A 275 29.09 53.67 5.82
N LYS A 276 28.75 52.85 6.83
CA LYS A 276 28.93 51.39 6.85
C LYS A 276 27.58 50.67 6.88
N PRO A 277 26.94 50.40 5.73
CA PRO A 277 25.57 49.88 5.65
C PRO A 277 25.36 48.52 6.33
N TRP A 278 26.42 47.71 6.45
CA TRP A 278 26.36 46.39 7.09
C TRP A 278 26.22 46.44 8.62
N LYS A 279 26.37 47.61 9.23
CA LYS A 279 26.16 47.81 10.68
C LYS A 279 24.71 48.16 11.02
N ASP A 280 23.86 48.38 10.03
CA ASP A 280 22.48 48.79 10.26
C ASP A 280 21.50 47.63 10.03
N CYS A 281 20.41 47.63 10.79
CA CYS A 281 19.28 46.75 10.51
C CYS A 281 18.67 47.09 9.15
N GLN A 282 18.49 46.09 8.28
CA GLN A 282 17.91 46.29 6.96
C GLN A 282 16.41 46.64 6.99
N LEU A 283 15.74 46.48 8.15
CA LEU A 283 14.32 46.80 8.31
C LEU A 283 14.10 48.21 8.88
N CYS A 284 14.76 48.56 9.99
CA CYS A 284 14.57 49.86 10.64
C CYS A 284 15.70 50.87 10.38
N PHE A 285 16.77 50.47 9.68
CA PHE A 285 17.94 51.29 9.34
C PHE A 285 18.67 51.92 10.53
N GLN A 286 18.51 51.35 11.72
CA GLN A 286 19.24 51.76 12.92
C GLN A 286 20.47 50.86 13.11
N GLU A 287 21.57 51.47 13.59
CA GLU A 287 22.82 50.77 13.86
C GLU A 287 22.63 49.67 14.94
N PHE A 288 23.16 48.50 14.66
CA PHE A 288 23.16 47.39 15.58
C PHE A 288 23.94 47.74 16.85
N ALA A 289 23.39 47.34 18.00
CA ALA A 289 24.03 47.56 19.29
C ALA A 289 23.91 46.32 20.17
N ILE A 290 24.71 46.28 21.23
CA ILE A 290 24.67 45.20 22.23
C ILE A 290 23.40 45.31 23.11
N ASN A 291 22.66 46.41 23.01
CA ASN A 291 21.39 46.64 23.69
C ASN A 291 20.33 45.63 23.24
N VAL A 292 19.46 45.22 24.16
CA VAL A 292 18.46 44.14 23.97
C VAL A 292 17.68 44.25 22.66
N ASP A 293 17.27 45.45 22.28
CA ASP A 293 16.43 45.68 21.10
C ASP A 293 17.21 45.74 19.78
N MET A 294 18.47 46.14 19.83
CA MET A 294 19.32 46.36 18.65
C MET A 294 20.33 45.24 18.40
N VAL A 295 20.26 44.14 19.16
CA VAL A 295 21.09 42.96 18.91
C VAL A 295 20.73 42.35 17.55
N PRO A 296 21.68 42.21 16.61
CA PRO A 296 21.44 41.59 15.31
C PRO A 296 21.23 40.08 15.48
N ARG A 297 20.16 39.57 14.87
CA ARG A 297 19.75 38.16 14.89
C ARG A 297 19.74 37.62 13.47
N LEU A 298 20.30 36.42 13.28
CA LEU A 298 20.28 35.69 12.02
C LEU A 298 19.01 34.87 11.89
N LEU A 299 18.28 35.08 10.80
CA LEU A 299 17.15 34.25 10.41
C LEU A 299 17.64 32.95 9.75
N GLN A 300 16.75 31.97 9.59
CA GLN A 300 17.11 30.70 8.93
C GLN A 300 17.52 30.87 7.47
N CYS A 301 17.01 31.90 6.80
CA CYS A 301 17.40 32.30 5.44
C CYS A 301 18.63 33.23 5.38
N GLU A 302 19.41 33.30 6.47
CA GLU A 302 20.67 34.05 6.58
C GLU A 302 20.54 35.60 6.58
N HIS A 303 19.35 36.16 6.42
CA HIS A 303 19.10 37.58 6.64
C HIS A 303 19.31 38.00 8.10
N THR A 304 19.77 39.23 8.32
CA THR A 304 20.04 39.78 9.67
C THR A 304 19.13 40.97 9.97
N ILE A 305 18.41 40.90 11.10
CA ILE A 305 17.56 41.99 11.60
C ILE A 305 17.78 42.22 13.10
N CYS A 306 17.38 43.37 13.62
CA CYS A 306 17.49 43.61 15.06
C CYS A 306 16.42 42.84 15.85
N SER A 307 16.69 42.59 17.12
CA SER A 307 15.80 41.82 18.00
C SER A 307 14.42 42.48 18.18
N ALA A 308 14.34 43.81 18.14
CA ALA A 308 13.07 44.53 18.16
C ALA A 308 12.25 44.32 16.89
N CYS A 309 12.87 44.38 15.71
CA CYS A 309 12.21 44.07 14.45
C CYS A 309 11.77 42.61 14.37
N LEU A 310 12.61 41.67 14.84
CA LEU A 310 12.26 40.25 14.89
C LEU A 310 11.02 40.02 15.77
N ARG A 311 10.93 40.68 16.94
CA ARG A 311 9.76 40.57 17.83
C ARG A 311 8.45 40.97 17.14
N LYS A 312 8.49 41.98 16.26
CA LYS A 312 7.32 42.42 15.49
C LYS A 312 6.91 41.41 14.42
N LEU A 313 7.86 40.63 13.90
CA LEU A 313 7.65 39.62 12.85
C LEU A 313 7.25 38.26 13.42
N MET A 314 7.45 38.01 14.72
CA MET A 314 7.13 36.74 15.34
C MET A 314 5.63 36.59 15.59
N LYS A 315 5.02 35.61 14.92
CA LYS A 315 3.66 35.15 15.21
C LYS A 315 3.69 33.88 16.06
N PRO A 316 2.57 33.52 16.74
CA PRO A 316 2.52 32.31 17.56
C PRO A 316 2.82 31.02 16.80
N THR A 317 2.45 30.93 15.53
CA THR A 317 2.50 29.71 14.70
C THR A 317 3.61 29.73 13.66
N TYR A 318 4.04 30.91 13.20
CA TYR A 318 5.09 31.04 12.20
C TYR A 318 5.88 32.34 12.32
N ILE A 319 6.93 32.44 11.52
CA ILE A 319 7.68 33.67 11.31
C ILE A 319 8.02 33.73 9.82
N LYS A 320 7.83 34.90 9.22
CA LYS A 320 8.08 35.16 7.81
C LYS A 320 9.23 36.14 7.65
N CYS A 321 10.22 35.80 6.85
CA CYS A 321 11.29 36.73 6.48
C CYS A 321 10.72 37.87 5.62
N PRO A 322 11.00 39.14 5.93
CA PRO A 322 10.50 40.28 5.15
C PRO A 322 11.27 40.50 3.82
N PHE A 323 12.41 39.83 3.62
CA PHE A 323 13.27 40.07 2.44
C PHE A 323 13.07 39.04 1.32
N ASP A 324 12.88 37.77 1.69
CA ASP A 324 12.74 36.66 0.73
C ASP A 324 11.41 35.91 0.87
N GLY A 325 10.57 36.28 1.84
CA GLY A 325 9.27 35.65 2.08
C GLY A 325 9.35 34.23 2.67
N THR A 326 10.54 33.71 3.00
CA THR A 326 10.69 32.37 3.58
C THR A 326 9.93 32.30 4.91
N VAL A 327 9.04 31.31 5.02
CA VAL A 327 8.23 31.06 6.22
C VAL A 327 8.77 29.85 6.96
N TRP A 328 8.81 29.92 8.28
CA TRP A 328 9.17 28.80 9.13
C TRP A 328 8.20 28.67 10.28
N CYS A 329 7.87 27.44 10.65
CA CYS A 329 6.99 27.18 11.79
C CYS A 329 7.66 27.62 13.11
N SER A 330 6.95 28.46 13.84
CA SER A 330 7.25 28.84 15.21
C SER A 330 6.65 27.77 16.10
N CYS A 331 7.48 26.89 16.66
CA CYS A 331 7.00 26.04 17.75
C CYS A 331 6.66 26.96 18.92
N SER A 332 5.61 26.65 19.70
CA SER A 332 5.13 27.47 20.82
C SER A 332 6.17 27.80 21.90
N THR A 333 7.33 27.14 21.86
CA THR A 333 8.46 27.36 22.78
C THR A 333 9.54 28.29 22.25
N LYS A 334 9.49 28.68 20.96
CA LYS A 334 10.54 29.51 20.36
C LYS A 334 10.43 30.96 20.84
N THR A 335 11.53 31.48 21.36
CA THR A 335 11.72 32.86 21.80
C THR A 335 12.70 33.57 20.87
N ILE A 336 12.78 34.90 20.95
CA ILE A 336 13.73 35.72 20.16
C ILE A 336 15.19 35.28 20.41
N ASP A 337 15.48 34.78 21.60
CA ASP A 337 16.83 34.36 21.98
C ASP A 337 17.28 33.06 21.33
N ASP A 338 16.34 32.28 20.76
CA ASP A 338 16.67 31.08 19.97
C ASP A 338 17.28 31.43 18.61
N PHE A 339 17.18 32.69 18.17
CA PHE A 339 17.84 33.17 16.96
C PHE A 339 19.31 33.52 17.25
N PRO A 340 20.28 32.94 16.51
CA PRO A 340 21.68 33.20 16.71
C PRO A 340 22.02 34.69 16.58
N LYS A 341 22.84 35.21 17.49
CA LYS A 341 23.36 36.58 17.39
C LYS A 341 24.37 36.67 16.24
N ASN A 342 24.25 37.70 15.40
CA ASN A 342 25.24 37.99 14.37
C ASN A 342 26.38 38.85 14.91
N TYR A 343 27.38 38.23 15.56
CA TYR A 343 28.52 38.97 16.09
C TYR A 343 29.35 39.67 15.01
N LYS A 344 29.29 39.24 13.74
CA LYS A 344 29.99 39.94 12.64
C LYS A 344 29.41 41.32 12.38
N ALA A 345 28.10 41.49 12.56
CA ALA A 345 27.45 42.79 12.44
C ALA A 345 27.73 43.71 13.63
N LEU A 346 28.19 43.17 14.77
CA LEU A 346 28.62 43.91 15.95
C LEU A 346 30.14 44.18 16.00
N ALA A 347 30.94 43.44 15.24
CA ALA A 347 32.39 43.56 15.26
C ALA A 347 32.86 44.82 14.51
N MET A 348 33.90 45.47 15.06
CA MET A 348 34.40 46.79 14.65
C MET A 348 34.85 46.89 13.21
#